data_AF-A0A832LHZ7-F1
#
_entry.id   AF-A0A832LHZ7-F1
#
_cell.length_a   1.000
_cell.length_b   1.000
_cell.length_c   1.000
_cell.angle_alpha   90.00
_cell.angle_beta   90.00
_cell.angle_gamma   90.00
#
_symmetry.space_group_name_H-M   'P 1'
#
loop_
_entity.id
_entity.type
_entity.pdbx_description
1 polymer ?
#
loop_
_entity_poly.entity_id
_entity_poly.type
_entity_poly.pdbx_seq_one_letter_code
_entity_poly.pdbx_strand_id
1 'polypeptide(L)'
;MDNRAPIDVRIIVEGASDVESVSRALQDVSLGSKYHITISSIIPTTSLEIAKRAVEGADIVLIATDADATGRELAEKFQRNLKGAVGHVERVKLPYGHDVEYIDPRLMMEEIKNAIIRAGLSSISNIRKLRKLEEKVNQYKNEIGELANENNNLETENANLANEIEKIQEEKEELKSKLEELDEKFTKLKEEYQEIKEKYKDLKGKNLLEIFPLHELWKDLFEEEPEDEEKIVKVADTLKTENLIIGQGYIAATSKEDAMACLRTIRTILILMNTEEE
;
A
#
# COMPACT_ATOMS: atom_id res chain seq x y z
N MET A 1 45.09 21.27 -27.08
CA MET A 1 45.35 20.06 -27.87
C MET A 1 44.68 18.92 -27.14
N ASP A 2 43.88 18.12 -27.84
CA ASP A 2 43.13 17.01 -27.26
C ASP A 2 44.08 16.08 -26.49
N ASN A 3 43.80 15.87 -25.21
CA ASN A 3 44.61 15.07 -24.28
C ASN A 3 44.40 13.55 -24.50
N ARG A 4 44.08 13.13 -25.73
CA ARG A 4 43.77 11.73 -26.06
C ARG A 4 45.04 11.03 -26.53
N ALA A 5 45.34 9.91 -25.89
CA ALA A 5 46.40 9.01 -26.32
C ALA A 5 46.21 8.65 -27.82
N PRO A 6 47.31 8.44 -28.58
CA PRO A 6 47.21 7.95 -29.94
C PRO A 6 46.52 6.58 -29.98
N ILE A 7 45.86 6.28 -31.10
CA ILE A 7 45.19 4.99 -31.29
C ILE A 7 46.24 3.88 -31.24
N ASP A 8 46.08 2.94 -30.32
CA ASP A 8 46.99 1.82 -30.13
C ASP A 8 46.67 0.67 -31.08
N VAL A 9 47.60 0.38 -31.99
CA VAL A 9 47.52 -0.72 -32.95
C VAL A 9 48.56 -1.77 -32.59
N ARG A 10 48.12 -3.03 -32.47
CA ARG A 10 49.02 -4.19 -32.30
C ARG A 10 48.84 -5.15 -33.44
N ILE A 11 49.93 -5.76 -33.91
CA ILE A 11 49.92 -6.68 -35.04
C ILE A 11 50.31 -8.07 -34.54
N ILE A 12 49.48 -9.07 -34.78
CA ILE A 12 49.82 -10.48 -34.55
C ILE A 12 50.36 -11.06 -35.85
N VAL A 13 51.49 -11.74 -35.76
CA VAL A 13 52.13 -12.50 -36.84
C VAL A 13 52.43 -13.93 -36.39
N GLU A 14 52.75 -14.85 -37.30
CA GLU A 14 52.93 -16.27 -36.98
C GLU A 14 54.32 -16.53 -36.39
N GLY A 15 55.35 -15.92 -36.98
CA GLY A 15 56.76 -16.16 -36.66
C GLY A 15 57.60 -14.90 -36.47
N ALA A 16 58.85 -15.10 -36.05
CA ALA A 16 59.80 -14.00 -35.85
C ALA A 16 60.31 -13.39 -37.16
N SER A 17 60.34 -14.17 -38.24
CA SER A 17 60.65 -13.74 -39.60
C SER A 17 59.61 -12.74 -40.12
N ASP A 18 58.33 -13.00 -39.89
CA ASP A 18 57.24 -12.08 -40.20
C ASP A 18 57.37 -10.73 -39.50
N VAL A 19 57.88 -10.73 -38.27
CA VAL A 19 58.11 -9.50 -37.50
C VAL A 19 59.10 -8.60 -38.25
N GLU A 20 60.15 -9.17 -38.84
CA GLU A 20 61.12 -8.39 -39.60
C GLU A 20 60.46 -7.76 -40.85
N SER A 21 59.70 -8.54 -41.61
CA SER A 21 59.01 -8.07 -42.82
C SER A 21 58.00 -6.96 -42.50
N VAL A 22 57.16 -7.16 -41.47
CA VAL A 22 56.20 -6.16 -41.00
C VAL A 22 56.91 -4.93 -40.45
N SER A 23 57.95 -5.10 -39.64
CA SER A 23 58.72 -3.98 -39.10
C SER A 23 59.36 -3.15 -40.21
N ARG A 24 59.93 -3.80 -41.24
CA ARG A 24 60.56 -3.12 -42.39
C ARG A 24 59.53 -2.35 -43.20
N ALA A 25 58.35 -2.91 -43.42
CA ALA A 25 57.24 -2.22 -44.09
C ALA A 25 56.77 -0.96 -43.33
N LEU A 26 56.96 -0.91 -42.02
CA LEU A 26 56.49 0.18 -41.16
C LEU A 26 57.52 1.29 -40.90
N GLN A 27 58.81 1.07 -41.17
CA GLN A 27 59.89 2.03 -40.86
C GLN A 27 59.68 3.42 -41.49
N ASP A 28 59.21 3.46 -42.75
CA ASP A 28 59.03 4.71 -43.49
C ASP A 28 57.62 5.31 -43.36
N VAL A 29 56.78 4.74 -42.47
CA VAL A 29 55.38 5.11 -42.37
C VAL A 29 55.16 6.09 -41.23
N SER A 30 54.87 7.35 -41.57
CA SER A 30 54.53 8.38 -40.58
C SER A 30 53.08 8.26 -40.08
N LEU A 31 52.69 7.12 -39.48
CA LEU A 31 51.34 6.90 -38.94
C LEU A 31 51.01 7.82 -37.75
N GLY A 32 51.98 8.05 -36.87
CA GLY A 32 51.80 8.89 -35.69
C GLY A 32 51.52 10.35 -36.03
N SER A 33 52.33 10.95 -36.90
CA SER A 33 52.17 12.37 -37.25
C SER A 33 51.01 12.65 -38.21
N LYS A 34 50.67 11.70 -39.10
CA LYS A 34 49.60 11.91 -40.09
C LYS A 34 48.22 11.51 -39.59
N TYR A 35 48.13 10.47 -38.76
CA TYR A 35 46.85 9.85 -38.41
C TYR A 35 46.64 9.72 -36.89
N HIS A 36 47.59 10.15 -36.06
CA HIS A 36 47.55 9.97 -34.59
C HIS A 36 47.41 8.50 -34.17
N ILE A 37 48.12 7.62 -34.90
CA ILE A 37 48.14 6.17 -34.70
C ILE A 37 49.54 5.72 -34.29
N THR A 38 49.61 4.85 -33.29
CA THR A 38 50.85 4.22 -32.86
C THR A 38 50.74 2.71 -33.01
N ILE A 39 51.71 2.10 -33.69
CA ILE A 39 51.87 0.64 -33.67
C ILE A 39 52.75 0.31 -32.46
N SER A 40 52.15 -0.16 -31.37
CA SER A 40 52.88 -0.37 -30.11
C SER A 40 53.61 -1.71 -30.05
N SER A 41 53.16 -2.71 -30.80
CA SER A 41 53.74 -4.06 -30.75
C SER A 41 53.45 -4.87 -32.00
N ILE A 42 54.43 -5.70 -32.38
CA ILE A 42 54.28 -6.82 -33.33
C ILE A 42 54.55 -8.10 -32.53
N ILE A 43 53.57 -9.01 -32.51
CA ILE A 43 53.50 -10.14 -31.58
C ILE A 43 53.61 -11.44 -32.39
N PRO A 44 54.77 -12.12 -32.38
CA PRO A 44 54.94 -13.40 -33.06
C PRO A 44 54.35 -14.54 -32.22
N THR A 45 53.13 -14.97 -32.54
CA THR A 45 52.48 -16.07 -31.82
C THR A 45 51.41 -16.75 -32.66
N THR A 46 51.37 -18.08 -32.58
CA THR A 46 50.24 -18.92 -33.03
C THR A 46 49.33 -19.34 -31.87
N SER A 47 49.72 -19.05 -30.62
CA SER A 47 48.96 -19.36 -29.41
C SER A 47 47.90 -18.29 -29.12
N LEU A 48 46.66 -18.74 -28.95
CA LEU A 48 45.52 -17.87 -28.60
C LEU A 48 45.65 -17.25 -27.21
N GLU A 49 46.22 -17.96 -26.24
CA GLU A 49 46.35 -17.46 -24.89
C GLU A 49 47.37 -16.32 -24.81
N ILE A 50 48.51 -16.49 -25.47
CA ILE A 50 49.55 -15.46 -25.58
C ILE A 50 48.99 -14.25 -26.32
N ALA A 51 48.31 -14.47 -27.45
CA ALA A 51 47.68 -13.40 -28.22
C ALA A 51 46.70 -12.59 -27.35
N LYS A 52 45.79 -13.24 -26.62
CA LYS A 52 44.82 -12.57 -25.75
C LYS A 52 45.46 -11.64 -24.73
N ARG A 53 46.49 -12.12 -24.02
CA ARG A 53 47.21 -11.31 -23.02
C ARG A 53 48.00 -10.18 -23.68
N ALA A 54 48.65 -10.45 -24.81
CA ALA A 54 49.51 -9.50 -25.49
C ALA A 54 48.74 -8.36 -26.18
N VAL A 55 47.48 -8.59 -26.57
CA VAL A 55 46.64 -7.56 -27.21
C VAL A 55 45.68 -6.84 -26.27
N GLU A 56 45.68 -7.21 -24.98
CA GLU A 56 44.78 -6.60 -24.00
C GLU A 56 44.95 -5.08 -23.95
N GLY A 57 43.82 -4.37 -24.00
CA GLY A 57 43.77 -2.91 -24.01
C GLY A 57 44.16 -2.24 -25.34
N ALA A 58 44.43 -2.99 -26.42
CA ALA A 58 44.65 -2.40 -27.74
C ALA A 58 43.33 -1.87 -28.34
N ASP A 59 43.40 -0.74 -29.05
CA ASP A 59 42.26 -0.19 -29.78
C ASP A 59 41.97 -1.03 -31.04
N ILE A 60 43.03 -1.40 -31.77
CA ILE A 60 42.93 -2.20 -32.99
C ILE A 60 43.99 -3.31 -32.95
N VAL A 61 43.56 -4.53 -33.26
CA VAL A 61 44.45 -5.66 -33.50
C VAL A 61 44.41 -6.01 -34.97
N LEU A 62 45.57 -6.01 -35.61
CA LEU A 62 45.73 -6.52 -36.97
C LEU A 62 46.27 -7.95 -36.93
N ILE A 63 45.71 -8.83 -37.73
CA ILE A 63 46.19 -10.20 -37.90
C ILE A 63 46.87 -10.28 -39.26
N ALA A 64 48.18 -10.43 -39.26
CA ALA A 64 49.02 -10.57 -40.45
C ALA A 64 49.58 -12.01 -40.47
N THR A 65 48.73 -12.93 -40.94
CA THR A 65 49.05 -14.34 -41.16
C THR A 65 49.20 -14.62 -42.65
N ASP A 66 49.75 -15.78 -42.97
CA ASP A 66 49.96 -16.18 -44.36
C ASP A 66 48.64 -16.25 -45.15
N ALA A 67 48.75 -16.09 -46.47
CA ALA A 67 47.61 -16.16 -47.39
C ALA A 67 47.28 -17.60 -47.82
N ASP A 68 47.75 -18.60 -47.08
CA ASP A 68 47.49 -20.02 -47.28
C ASP A 68 46.22 -20.47 -46.50
N ALA A 69 45.93 -21.77 -46.47
CA ALA A 69 44.78 -22.29 -45.74
C ALA A 69 44.98 -22.23 -44.22
N THR A 70 46.19 -22.50 -43.75
CA THR A 70 46.53 -22.59 -42.32
C THR A 70 46.49 -21.22 -41.66
N GLY A 71 47.12 -20.23 -42.28
CA GLY A 71 47.14 -18.84 -41.83
C GLY A 71 45.77 -18.19 -41.89
N ARG A 72 44.89 -18.59 -42.84
CA ARG A 72 43.48 -18.17 -42.84
C ARG A 72 42.71 -18.73 -41.65
N GLU A 73 42.83 -20.03 -41.37
CA GLU A 73 42.16 -20.66 -40.23
C GLU A 73 42.62 -20.05 -38.90
N LEU A 74 43.94 -19.82 -38.77
CA LEU A 74 44.52 -19.17 -37.62
C LEU A 74 43.98 -17.75 -37.44
N ALA A 75 43.88 -16.97 -38.51
CA ALA A 75 43.31 -15.64 -38.44
C ALA A 75 41.83 -15.64 -38.05
N GLU A 76 41.03 -16.55 -38.60
CA GLU A 76 39.62 -16.69 -38.19
C GLU A 76 39.48 -17.10 -36.73
N LYS A 77 40.39 -17.94 -36.22
CA LYS A 77 40.44 -18.33 -34.81
C LYS A 77 40.75 -17.11 -33.93
N PHE A 78 41.76 -16.33 -34.26
CA PHE A 78 42.07 -15.09 -33.52
C PHE A 78 40.91 -14.11 -33.60
N GLN A 79 40.36 -13.85 -34.79
CA GLN A 79 39.27 -12.89 -34.98
C GLN A 79 38.04 -13.24 -34.15
N ARG A 80 37.64 -14.52 -34.11
CA ARG A 80 36.49 -14.96 -33.29
C ARG A 80 36.74 -14.80 -31.79
N ASN A 81 37.95 -15.10 -31.33
CA ASN A 81 38.26 -15.18 -29.90
C ASN A 81 38.75 -13.87 -29.28
N LEU A 82 39.24 -12.93 -30.10
CA LEU A 82 39.67 -11.60 -29.67
C LEU A 82 38.53 -10.57 -29.77
N LYS A 83 37.46 -10.89 -30.51
CA LYS A 83 36.28 -10.02 -30.61
C LYS A 83 35.66 -9.77 -29.23
N GLY A 84 35.60 -8.50 -28.83
CA GLY A 84 35.07 -8.06 -27.54
C GLY A 84 36.12 -7.91 -26.43
N ALA A 85 37.33 -8.42 -26.62
CA ALA A 85 38.47 -8.17 -25.70
C ALA A 85 39.27 -6.92 -26.09
N VAL A 86 39.18 -6.52 -27.36
CA VAL A 86 39.83 -5.33 -27.93
C VAL A 86 38.82 -4.50 -28.72
N GLY A 87 39.16 -3.25 -29.04
CA GLY A 87 38.26 -2.33 -29.73
C GLY A 87 37.81 -2.85 -31.10
N HIS A 88 38.75 -3.30 -31.94
CA HIS A 88 38.45 -3.94 -33.23
C HIS A 88 39.54 -4.96 -33.61
N VAL A 89 39.16 -5.98 -34.38
CA VAL A 89 40.09 -6.98 -34.92
C VAL A 89 39.91 -7.05 -36.43
N GLU A 90 40.99 -6.84 -37.17
CA GLU A 90 40.99 -6.85 -38.64
C GLU A 90 42.12 -7.72 -39.17
N ARG A 91 41.85 -8.45 -40.27
CA ARG A 91 42.89 -9.22 -40.96
C ARG A 91 43.56 -8.37 -42.04
N VAL A 92 44.87 -8.49 -42.17
CA VAL A 92 45.64 -7.95 -43.30
C VAL A 92 45.42 -8.87 -44.51
N LYS A 93 44.98 -8.31 -45.64
CA LYS A 93 44.54 -9.10 -46.80
C LYS A 93 45.67 -9.20 -47.82
N LEU A 94 46.56 -10.16 -47.60
CA LEU A 94 47.68 -10.43 -48.50
C LEU A 94 47.22 -11.16 -49.77
N PRO A 95 47.92 -10.99 -50.91
CA PRO A 95 47.61 -11.72 -52.14
C PRO A 95 47.71 -13.24 -51.94
N TYR A 96 46.86 -14.00 -52.64
CA TYR A 96 46.82 -15.46 -52.49
C TYR A 96 48.18 -16.12 -52.73
N GLY A 97 48.52 -17.10 -51.89
CA GLY A 97 49.75 -17.89 -52.01
C GLY A 97 51.04 -17.13 -51.68
N HIS A 98 50.93 -15.97 -51.04
CA HIS A 98 52.09 -15.24 -50.53
C HIS A 98 52.22 -15.44 -49.02
N ASP A 99 53.43 -15.72 -48.59
CA ASP A 99 53.80 -15.74 -47.17
C ASP A 99 54.21 -14.33 -46.76
N VAL A 100 53.96 -13.99 -45.49
CA VAL A 100 54.25 -12.67 -44.93
C VAL A 100 55.73 -12.30 -45.13
N GLU A 101 56.63 -13.28 -45.07
CA GLU A 101 58.08 -13.10 -45.23
C GLU A 101 58.50 -12.54 -46.60
N TYR A 102 57.85 -12.96 -47.69
CA TYR A 102 58.32 -12.72 -49.07
C TYR A 102 57.58 -11.61 -49.82
N ILE A 103 56.70 -10.89 -49.13
CA ILE A 103 55.92 -9.79 -49.73
C ILE A 103 56.75 -8.51 -49.83
N ASP A 104 56.55 -7.75 -50.91
CA ASP A 104 57.12 -6.41 -51.05
C ASP A 104 56.73 -5.54 -49.84
N PRO A 105 57.70 -4.97 -49.09
CA PRO A 105 57.41 -4.09 -47.95
C PRO A 105 56.42 -2.97 -48.27
N ARG A 106 56.39 -2.46 -49.52
CA ARG A 106 55.42 -1.43 -49.94
C ARG A 106 54.00 -1.96 -49.98
N LEU A 107 53.82 -3.17 -50.51
CA LEU A 107 52.50 -3.81 -50.59
C LEU A 107 51.99 -4.17 -49.19
N MET A 108 52.87 -4.68 -48.33
CA MET A 108 52.55 -4.95 -46.93
C MET A 108 52.14 -3.67 -46.18
N MET A 109 52.88 -2.58 -46.38
CA MET A 109 52.52 -1.27 -45.83
C MET A 109 51.13 -0.82 -46.28
N GLU A 110 50.83 -0.92 -47.57
CA GLU A 110 49.53 -0.53 -48.12
C GLU A 110 48.40 -1.36 -47.51
N GLU A 111 48.58 -2.67 -47.38
CA GLU A 111 47.56 -3.52 -46.78
C GLU A 111 47.37 -3.31 -45.28
N ILE A 112 48.43 -2.98 -44.54
CA ILE A 112 48.32 -2.55 -43.13
C ILE A 112 47.49 -1.26 -43.05
N LYS A 113 47.77 -0.26 -43.89
CA LYS A 113 46.97 0.97 -43.94
C LYS A 113 45.51 0.69 -44.31
N ASN A 114 45.27 -0.15 -45.31
CA ASN A 114 43.93 -0.54 -45.73
C ASN A 114 43.18 -1.26 -44.59
N ALA A 115 43.86 -2.13 -43.83
CA ALA A 115 43.28 -2.79 -42.67
C ALA A 115 42.87 -1.80 -41.57
N ILE A 116 43.75 -0.84 -41.25
CA ILE A 116 43.43 0.24 -40.29
C ILE A 116 42.23 1.06 -40.77
N ILE A 117 42.18 1.42 -42.05
CA ILE A 117 41.05 2.17 -42.64
C ILE A 117 39.76 1.34 -42.54
N ARG A 118 39.79 0.05 -42.86
CA ARG A 118 38.62 -0.85 -42.71
C ARG A 118 38.14 -0.91 -41.26
N ALA A 119 39.06 -1.04 -40.30
CA ALA A 119 38.75 -1.01 -38.88
C ALA A 119 38.07 0.31 -38.49
N GLY A 120 38.65 1.46 -38.88
CA GLY A 120 38.08 2.77 -38.61
C GLY A 120 36.68 2.97 -39.21
N LEU A 121 36.48 2.61 -40.48
CA LEU A 121 35.18 2.69 -41.15
C LEU A 121 34.14 1.78 -40.50
N SER A 122 34.53 0.57 -40.07
CA SER A 122 33.66 -0.35 -39.35
C SER A 122 33.19 0.25 -38.03
N SER A 123 34.11 0.83 -37.25
CA SER A 123 33.80 1.52 -36.00
C SER A 123 32.84 2.70 -36.22
N ILE A 124 33.04 3.51 -37.27
CA ILE A 124 32.14 4.62 -37.62
C ILE A 124 30.71 4.13 -37.90
N SER A 125 30.57 3.00 -38.62
CA SER A 125 29.25 2.43 -38.91
C SER A 125 28.46 2.04 -37.64
N ASN A 126 29.16 1.69 -36.57
CA ASN A 126 28.57 1.30 -35.29
C ASN A 126 28.18 2.50 -34.41
N ILE A 127 28.71 3.71 -34.67
CA ILE A 127 28.36 4.94 -33.93
C ILE A 127 26.84 5.18 -33.95
N ARG A 128 26.18 4.95 -35.09
CA ARG A 128 24.72 5.13 -35.19
C ARG A 128 23.96 4.16 -34.30
N LYS A 129 24.45 2.92 -34.15
CA LYS A 129 23.84 1.93 -33.26
C LYS A 129 24.07 2.31 -31.80
N LEU A 130 25.27 2.80 -31.48
CA LEU A 130 25.63 3.23 -30.12
C LEU A 130 24.78 4.43 -29.67
N ARG A 131 24.56 5.44 -30.53
CA ARG A 131 23.65 6.56 -30.23
C ARG A 131 22.22 6.11 -29.96
N LYS A 132 21.68 5.19 -30.76
CA LYS A 132 20.34 4.62 -30.51
C LYS A 132 20.27 3.87 -29.18
N LEU A 133 21.35 3.20 -28.79
CA LEU A 133 21.40 2.50 -27.50
C LEU A 133 21.47 3.50 -26.34
N GLU A 134 22.27 4.57 -26.49
CA GLU A 134 22.35 5.67 -25.54
C GLU A 134 20.99 6.37 -25.35
N GLU A 135 20.26 6.63 -26.42
CA GLU A 135 18.88 7.15 -26.38
C GLU A 135 17.96 6.24 -25.56
N LYS A 136 18.00 4.93 -25.81
CA LYS A 136 17.21 3.94 -25.03
C LYS A 136 17.60 3.90 -23.56
N VAL A 137 18.90 3.97 -23.26
CA VAL A 137 19.39 4.01 -21.87
C VAL A 137 18.86 5.25 -21.16
N ASN A 138 18.87 6.41 -21.83
CA ASN A 138 18.31 7.64 -21.27
C ASN A 138 16.79 7.55 -21.07
N GLN A 139 16.06 6.91 -21.99
CA GLN A 139 14.62 6.64 -21.84
C GLN A 139 14.35 5.78 -20.59
N TYR A 140 15.02 4.64 -20.47
CA TYR A 140 14.84 3.76 -19.30
C TYR A 140 15.25 4.44 -17.99
N LYS A 141 16.28 5.30 -18.01
CA LYS A 141 16.68 6.06 -16.83
C LYS A 141 15.58 7.03 -16.39
N ASN A 142 14.89 7.67 -17.33
CA ASN A 142 13.76 8.55 -17.02
C ASN A 142 12.57 7.76 -16.47
N GLU A 143 12.23 6.62 -17.10
CA GLU A 143 11.15 5.72 -16.61
C GLU A 143 11.41 5.24 -15.19
N ILE A 144 12.66 4.85 -14.86
CA ILE A 144 13.04 4.48 -13.50
C ILE A 144 12.87 5.65 -12.53
N GLY A 145 13.22 6.87 -12.95
CA GLY A 145 13.03 8.07 -12.14
C GLY A 145 11.56 8.38 -11.86
N GLU A 146 10.69 8.21 -12.86
CA GLU A 146 9.24 8.37 -12.72
C GLU A 146 8.65 7.33 -11.77
N LEU A 147 8.98 6.06 -11.96
CA LEU A 147 8.55 4.97 -11.08
C LEU A 147 9.03 5.14 -9.64
N ALA A 148 10.25 5.62 -9.44
CA ALA A 148 10.77 5.89 -8.09
C ALA A 148 9.97 7.01 -7.39
N ASN A 149 9.59 8.06 -8.13
CA ASN A 149 8.73 9.12 -7.59
C ASN A 149 7.33 8.60 -7.27
N GLU A 150 6.75 7.78 -8.14
CA GLU A 150 5.44 7.15 -7.89
C GLU A 150 5.48 6.26 -6.64
N ASN A 151 6.53 5.45 -6.48
CA ASN A 151 6.68 4.59 -5.31
C ASN A 151 6.81 5.40 -4.01
N ASN A 152 7.56 6.51 -4.02
CA ASN A 152 7.64 7.42 -2.87
C ASN A 152 6.27 8.03 -2.53
N ASN A 153 5.48 8.41 -3.55
CA ASN A 153 4.13 8.93 -3.33
C ASN A 153 3.23 7.85 -2.71
N LEU A 154 3.24 6.63 -3.22
CA LEU A 154 2.49 5.51 -2.66
C LEU A 154 2.92 5.16 -1.24
N GLU A 155 4.20 5.24 -0.90
CA GLU A 155 4.69 5.06 0.47
C GLU A 155 4.12 6.12 1.41
N THR A 156 4.07 7.38 0.99
CA THR A 156 3.46 8.45 1.79
C THR A 156 1.95 8.28 1.93
N GLU A 157 1.24 7.86 0.88
CA GLU A 157 -0.19 7.57 0.93
C GLU A 157 -0.48 6.38 1.88
N ASN A 158 0.30 5.32 1.80
CA ASN A 158 0.20 4.18 2.71
C ASN A 158 0.45 4.58 4.17
N ALA A 159 1.42 5.46 4.43
CA ALA A 159 1.66 5.97 5.78
C ALA A 159 0.46 6.80 6.30
N ASN A 160 -0.17 7.61 5.44
CA ASN A 160 -1.36 8.38 5.80
C ASN A 160 -2.55 7.46 6.10
N LEU A 161 -2.79 6.46 5.25
CA LEU A 161 -3.86 5.47 5.47
C LEU A 161 -3.64 4.66 6.75
N ALA A 162 -2.39 4.29 7.07
CA ALA A 162 -2.07 3.62 8.32
C ALA A 162 -2.45 4.48 9.54
N ASN A 163 -2.14 5.78 9.51
CA ASN A 163 -2.53 6.72 10.56
C ASN A 163 -4.06 6.89 10.67
N GLU A 164 -4.78 6.88 9.54
CA GLU A 164 -6.25 6.93 9.55
C GLU A 164 -6.86 5.67 10.16
N ILE A 165 -6.31 4.50 9.84
CA ILE A 165 -6.73 3.22 10.44
C ILE A 165 -6.53 3.25 11.95
N GLU A 166 -5.40 3.76 12.44
CA GLU A 166 -5.12 3.88 13.87
C GLU A 166 -6.15 4.77 14.57
N LYS A 167 -6.46 5.96 14.01
CA LYS A 167 -7.50 6.85 14.55
C LYS A 167 -8.88 6.20 14.60
N ILE A 168 -9.27 5.49 13.53
CA ILE A 168 -10.56 4.79 13.49
C ILE A 168 -10.60 3.67 14.55
N GLN A 169 -9.48 3.00 14.80
CA GLN A 169 -9.40 2.00 15.86
C GLN A 169 -9.57 2.63 17.25
N GLU A 170 -8.94 3.77 17.51
CA GLU A 170 -9.12 4.52 18.76
C GLU A 170 -10.58 4.94 18.95
N GLU A 171 -11.21 5.53 17.93
CA GLU A 171 -12.62 5.93 17.96
C GLU A 171 -13.56 4.73 18.21
N LYS A 172 -13.26 3.58 17.60
CA LYS A 172 -14.02 2.35 17.79
C LYS A 172 -13.95 1.86 19.25
N GLU A 173 -12.76 1.88 19.86
CA GLU A 173 -12.61 1.47 21.27
C GLU A 173 -13.31 2.46 22.21
N GLU A 174 -13.26 3.77 21.93
CA GLU A 174 -14.00 4.77 22.71
C GLU A 174 -15.52 4.57 22.62
N LEU A 175 -16.04 4.33 21.41
CA LEU A 175 -17.45 4.01 21.18
C LEU A 175 -17.89 2.73 21.91
N LYS A 176 -17.02 1.71 21.91
CA LYS A 176 -17.28 0.46 22.61
C LYS A 176 -17.37 0.67 24.12
N SER A 177 -16.45 1.45 24.70
CA SER A 177 -16.51 1.82 26.12
C SER A 177 -17.80 2.57 26.45
N LYS A 178 -18.21 3.52 25.60
CA LYS A 178 -19.48 4.26 25.77
C LYS A 178 -20.70 3.34 25.69
N LEU A 179 -20.66 2.32 24.84
CA LEU A 179 -21.73 1.33 24.73
C LEU A 179 -21.83 0.49 26.01
N GLU A 180 -20.70 0.02 26.54
CA GLU A 180 -20.64 -0.74 27.79
C GLU A 180 -21.18 0.09 28.97
N GLU A 181 -20.79 1.36 29.09
CA GLU A 181 -21.34 2.28 30.11
C GLU A 181 -22.86 2.47 29.98
N LEU A 182 -23.36 2.53 28.75
CA LEU A 182 -24.79 2.71 28.50
C LEU A 182 -25.58 1.43 28.85
N ASP A 183 -25.04 0.26 28.52
CA ASP A 183 -25.62 -1.03 28.89
C ASP A 183 -25.67 -1.23 30.40
N GLU A 184 -24.63 -0.81 31.13
CA GLU A 184 -24.66 -0.79 32.60
C GLU A 184 -25.77 0.12 33.15
N LYS A 185 -25.88 1.34 32.62
CA LYS A 185 -26.94 2.29 33.01
C LYS A 185 -28.33 1.73 32.71
N PHE A 186 -28.49 1.09 31.55
CA PHE A 186 -29.75 0.45 31.16
C PHE A 186 -30.11 -0.71 32.09
N THR A 187 -29.11 -1.51 32.49
CA THR A 187 -29.32 -2.64 33.43
C THR A 187 -29.76 -2.14 34.79
N LYS A 188 -29.09 -1.10 35.34
CA LYS A 188 -29.49 -0.45 36.60
C LYS A 188 -30.91 0.12 36.53
N LEU A 189 -31.24 0.84 35.46
CA LEU A 189 -32.58 1.39 35.27
C LEU A 189 -33.65 0.30 35.18
N LYS A 190 -33.32 -0.84 34.55
CA LYS A 190 -34.21 -2.00 34.47
C LYS A 190 -34.44 -2.61 35.85
N GLU A 191 -33.41 -2.72 36.68
CA GLU A 191 -33.52 -3.16 38.08
C GLU A 191 -34.39 -2.21 38.90
N GLU A 192 -34.12 -0.90 38.84
CA GLU A 192 -34.92 0.14 39.49
C GLU A 192 -36.40 0.07 39.05
N TYR A 193 -36.65 -0.12 37.76
CA TYR A 193 -38.00 -0.30 37.22
C TYR A 193 -38.68 -1.54 37.78
N GLN A 194 -37.99 -2.68 37.91
CA GLN A 194 -38.56 -3.88 38.52
C GLN A 194 -38.86 -3.65 40.00
N GLU A 195 -37.98 -3.00 40.76
CA GLU A 195 -38.24 -2.66 42.15
C GLU A 195 -39.48 -1.78 42.30
N ILE A 196 -39.62 -0.75 41.46
CA ILE A 196 -40.80 0.12 41.46
C ILE A 196 -42.05 -0.68 41.12
N LYS A 197 -41.96 -1.58 40.14
CA LYS A 197 -43.08 -2.44 39.74
C LYS A 197 -43.51 -3.39 40.85
N GLU A 198 -42.57 -3.96 41.59
CA GLU A 198 -42.85 -4.79 42.77
C GLU A 198 -43.47 -3.96 43.89
N LYS A 199 -42.86 -2.81 44.24
CA LYS A 199 -43.42 -1.87 45.21
C LYS A 199 -44.84 -1.43 44.85
N TYR A 200 -45.11 -1.18 43.57
CA TYR A 200 -46.45 -0.85 43.08
C TYR A 200 -47.42 -2.01 43.22
N LYS A 201 -47.00 -3.24 42.91
CA LYS A 201 -47.81 -4.44 43.10
C LYS A 201 -48.12 -4.68 44.58
N ASP A 202 -47.14 -4.48 45.46
CA ASP A 202 -47.31 -4.59 46.91
C ASP A 202 -48.25 -3.52 47.46
N LEU A 203 -48.15 -2.28 46.97
CA LEU A 203 -49.08 -1.19 47.31
C LEU A 203 -50.51 -1.51 46.86
N LYS A 204 -50.67 -2.06 45.64
CA LYS A 204 -51.98 -2.47 45.13
C LYS A 204 -52.54 -3.71 45.84
N GLY A 205 -51.67 -4.59 46.34
CA GLY A 205 -52.05 -5.80 47.09
C GLY A 205 -52.39 -5.53 48.56
N LYS A 206 -51.95 -4.39 49.11
CA LYS A 206 -52.47 -3.88 50.38
C LYS A 206 -53.86 -3.32 50.11
N ASN A 207 -54.87 -3.81 50.82
CA ASN A 207 -56.23 -3.26 50.83
C ASN A 207 -56.22 -1.85 51.46
N LEU A 208 -55.62 -0.88 50.76
CA LEU A 208 -55.56 0.51 51.16
C LEU A 208 -56.95 1.11 50.96
N LEU A 209 -57.38 1.92 51.92
CA LEU A 209 -58.63 2.67 51.78
C LEU A 209 -58.43 3.75 50.71
N GLU A 210 -59.17 3.65 49.61
CA GLU A 210 -59.29 4.70 48.61
C GLU A 210 -60.25 5.77 49.15
N ILE A 211 -59.88 7.04 48.99
CA ILE A 211 -60.67 8.19 49.46
C ILE A 211 -61.54 8.69 48.31
N PHE A 212 -62.84 8.75 48.56
CA PHE A 212 -63.81 9.25 47.60
C PHE A 212 -64.56 10.46 48.16
N PRO A 213 -64.81 11.49 47.35
CA PRO A 213 -65.63 12.63 47.75
C PRO A 213 -67.08 12.18 48.03
N LEU A 214 -67.57 12.45 49.23
CA LEU A 214 -68.90 12.01 49.69
C LEU A 214 -70.00 12.66 48.85
N HIS A 215 -69.86 13.95 48.54
CA HIS A 215 -70.87 14.71 47.80
C HIS A 215 -71.07 14.19 46.36
N GLU A 216 -70.00 13.84 45.65
CA GLU A 216 -70.08 13.31 44.27
C GLU A 216 -70.68 11.92 44.29
N LEU A 217 -70.25 11.05 45.21
CA LEU A 217 -70.80 9.71 45.34
C LEU A 217 -72.28 9.71 45.73
N TRP A 218 -72.68 10.60 46.64
CA TRP A 218 -74.07 10.73 47.08
C TRP A 218 -74.96 11.22 45.94
N LYS A 219 -74.51 12.25 45.22
CA LYS A 219 -75.19 12.79 44.05
C LYS A 219 -75.27 11.78 42.91
N ASP A 220 -74.20 11.03 42.63
CA ASP A 220 -74.18 9.99 41.60
C ASP A 220 -75.10 8.81 41.95
N LEU A 221 -75.24 8.47 43.24
CA LEU A 221 -76.04 7.33 43.69
C LEU A 221 -77.53 7.65 43.81
N PHE A 222 -77.86 8.89 44.18
CA PHE A 222 -79.19 9.25 44.65
C PHE A 222 -79.78 10.47 43.92
N GLU A 223 -79.02 11.11 43.03
CA GLU A 223 -79.39 12.32 42.27
C GLU A 223 -79.83 13.51 43.14
N GLU A 224 -79.42 13.52 44.41
CA GLU A 224 -79.79 14.48 45.45
C GLU A 224 -78.53 14.98 46.18
N GLU A 225 -78.60 16.16 46.79
CA GLU A 225 -77.57 16.62 47.73
C GLU A 225 -77.81 16.03 49.13
N PRO A 226 -76.76 15.63 49.87
CA PRO A 226 -76.92 15.09 51.22
C PRO A 226 -77.54 16.17 52.13
N GLU A 227 -78.70 15.88 52.73
CA GLU A 227 -79.46 16.84 53.54
C GLU A 227 -78.71 17.32 54.79
N ASP A 228 -77.90 16.45 55.41
CA ASP A 228 -77.13 16.76 56.62
C ASP A 228 -75.93 15.81 56.77
N GLU A 229 -74.72 16.31 56.47
CA GLU A 229 -73.48 15.55 56.57
C GLU A 229 -73.21 15.05 58.00
N GLU A 230 -73.68 15.76 59.04
CA GLU A 230 -73.48 15.34 60.44
C GLU A 230 -74.32 14.12 60.80
N LYS A 231 -75.52 13.97 60.22
CA LYS A 231 -76.37 12.78 60.43
C LYS A 231 -75.78 11.56 59.75
N ILE A 232 -75.21 11.74 58.55
CA ILE A 232 -74.54 10.66 57.80
C ILE A 232 -73.33 10.12 58.58
N VAL A 233 -72.52 11.01 59.16
CA VAL A 233 -71.36 10.63 60.00
C VAL A 233 -71.81 9.90 61.28
N LYS A 234 -72.87 10.37 61.96
CA LYS A 234 -73.40 9.71 63.17
C LYS A 234 -73.92 8.29 62.90
N VAL A 235 -74.63 8.09 61.80
CA VAL A 235 -75.14 6.76 61.41
C VAL A 235 -73.96 5.85 61.03
N ALA A 236 -72.96 6.37 60.33
CA ALA A 236 -71.74 5.64 60.00
C ALA A 236 -70.94 5.22 61.24
N ASP A 237 -70.79 6.11 62.23
CA ASP A 237 -70.12 5.81 63.51
C ASP A 237 -70.86 4.72 64.32
N THR A 238 -72.18 4.63 64.15
CA THR A 238 -73.01 3.60 64.80
C THR A 238 -72.85 2.22 64.13
N LEU A 239 -72.60 2.19 62.83
CA LEU A 239 -72.43 0.97 62.03
C LEU A 239 -71.09 0.24 62.28
N LYS A 240 -70.07 0.92 62.83
CA LYS A 240 -68.74 0.38 63.18
C LYS A 240 -68.22 -0.70 62.20
N THR A 241 -68.18 -0.38 60.91
CA THR A 241 -67.60 -1.28 59.90
C THR A 241 -66.08 -1.24 59.94
N GLU A 242 -65.42 -2.40 60.00
CA GLU A 242 -63.97 -2.53 60.29
C GLU A 242 -63.02 -1.97 59.20
N ASN A 243 -63.52 -1.58 58.02
CA ASN A 243 -62.70 -1.08 56.91
C ASN A 243 -63.34 0.13 56.18
N LEU A 244 -64.04 1.00 56.91
CA LEU A 244 -64.68 2.18 56.34
C LEU A 244 -64.58 3.38 57.28
N ILE A 245 -64.16 4.54 56.76
CA ILE A 245 -64.06 5.79 57.52
C ILE A 245 -64.79 6.89 56.77
N ILE A 246 -65.77 7.53 57.40
CA ILE A 246 -66.50 8.68 56.83
C ILE A 246 -66.21 9.91 57.69
N GLY A 247 -65.78 11.00 57.07
CA GLY A 247 -65.52 12.25 57.78
C GLY A 247 -65.11 13.40 56.85
N GLN A 248 -65.41 14.62 57.28
CA GLN A 248 -65.02 15.87 56.60
C GLN A 248 -65.34 15.90 55.08
N GLY A 249 -66.51 15.39 54.68
CA GLY A 249 -66.94 15.38 53.29
C GLY A 249 -66.34 14.27 52.40
N TYR A 250 -65.67 13.27 53.00
CA TYR A 250 -65.08 12.13 52.27
C TYR A 250 -65.46 10.78 52.90
N ILE A 251 -65.48 9.74 52.07
CA ILE A 251 -65.63 8.34 52.45
C ILE A 251 -64.38 7.57 52.01
N ALA A 252 -63.70 6.92 52.95
CA ALA A 252 -62.56 6.07 52.71
C ALA A 252 -62.99 4.60 52.77
N ALA A 253 -62.85 3.87 51.66
CA ALA A 253 -63.31 2.49 51.50
C ALA A 253 -62.32 1.67 50.67
N THR A 254 -62.35 0.35 50.79
CA THR A 254 -61.49 -0.58 50.02
C THR A 254 -61.79 -0.60 48.52
N SER A 255 -62.99 -0.18 48.12
CA SER A 255 -63.38 -0.01 46.72
C SER A 255 -64.52 1.02 46.60
N LYS A 256 -64.75 1.54 45.39
CA LYS A 256 -65.87 2.44 45.12
C LYS A 256 -67.21 1.74 45.37
N GLU A 257 -67.32 0.46 45.03
CA GLU A 257 -68.50 -0.36 45.27
C GLU A 257 -68.81 -0.51 46.76
N ASP A 258 -67.79 -0.73 47.59
CA ASP A 258 -67.96 -0.83 49.05
C ASP A 258 -68.42 0.51 49.66
N ALA A 259 -67.84 1.63 49.18
CA ALA A 259 -68.31 2.97 49.55
C ALA A 259 -69.78 3.16 49.20
N MET A 260 -70.18 2.81 47.97
CA MET A 260 -71.56 2.93 47.51
C MET A 260 -72.54 2.04 48.29
N ALA A 261 -72.15 0.80 48.60
CA ALA A 261 -72.97 -0.11 49.39
C ALA A 261 -73.21 0.40 50.81
N CYS A 262 -72.19 1.01 51.43
CA CYS A 262 -72.35 1.65 52.73
C CYS A 262 -73.29 2.86 52.66
N LEU A 263 -73.13 3.74 51.67
CA LEU A 263 -74.02 4.90 51.52
C LEU A 263 -75.48 4.50 51.31
N ARG A 264 -75.74 3.42 50.57
CA ARG A 264 -77.09 2.83 50.46
C ARG A 264 -77.63 2.36 51.81
N THR A 265 -76.80 1.68 52.59
CA THR A 265 -77.18 1.19 53.93
C THR A 265 -77.48 2.36 54.87
N ILE A 266 -76.63 3.39 54.87
CA ILE A 266 -76.82 4.61 55.65
C ILE A 266 -78.11 5.32 55.22
N ARG A 267 -78.38 5.44 53.91
CA ARG A 267 -79.63 6.02 53.40
C ARG A 267 -80.86 5.23 53.86
N THR A 268 -80.82 3.90 53.79
CA THR A 268 -81.93 3.05 54.27
C THR A 268 -82.18 3.27 55.76
N ILE A 269 -81.12 3.39 56.57
CA ILE A 269 -81.24 3.67 58.01
C ILE A 269 -81.79 5.08 58.25
N LEU A 270 -81.33 6.09 57.51
CA LEU A 270 -81.86 7.46 57.61
C LEU A 270 -83.35 7.52 57.23
N ILE A 271 -83.77 6.78 56.21
CA ILE A 271 -85.20 6.67 55.84
C ILE A 271 -85.99 5.97 56.95
N LEU A 272 -85.46 4.88 57.52
CA LEU A 272 -86.11 4.15 58.62
C LEU A 272 -86.24 5.00 59.89
N MET A 273 -85.22 5.78 60.23
CA MET A 273 -85.25 6.71 61.36
C MET A 273 -86.23 7.87 61.12
N ASN A 274 -86.36 8.35 59.88
CA ASN A 274 -87.38 9.35 59.52
C ASN A 274 -88.81 8.77 59.56
N THR A 275 -89.01 7.46 59.41
CA THR A 275 -90.34 6.83 59.58
C THR A 275 -90.73 6.52 61.03
N GLU A 276 -89.80 6.59 61.99
CA GLU A 276 -90.10 6.45 63.43
C GLU A 276 -90.37 7.81 64.12
N GLU A 277 -90.20 8.94 63.42
CA GLU A 277 -90.47 10.30 63.91
C GLU A 277 -91.73 10.96 63.30
N GLU A 278 -92.74 10.18 62.87
CA GLU A 278 -94.11 10.68 62.60
C GLU A 278 -95.08 10.47 63.77
#